data_AF-T1BKI6-F1
#
_entry.id   AF-T1BKI6-F1
#
_cell.length_a   1.000
_cell.length_b   1.000
_cell.length_c   1.000
_cell.angle_alpha   90.00
_cell.angle_beta   90.00
_cell.angle_gamma   90.00
#
_symmetry.space_group_name_H-M   'P 1'
#
loop_
_entity.id
_entity.type
_entity.pdbx_description
1 polymer ?
#
loop_
_entity_poly.entity_id
_entity_poly.type
_entity_poly.pdbx_seq_one_letter_code
_entity_poly.pdbx_strand_id
1 'polypeptide(L)'
;AWEVTDIDPLRYDLLFERFLNPERVSMPDFDIDFCQDGRDRVIDYVRERYGRDSVAQIATFGTMAAKAVIRDVGRVLDLPYNFVDQLAKLIPFEIGMTLAKAREQEPQINQRAAQEEEVAELLTLAESLEGLTRNVGMHAGGVLIAPGKLTDFTPLYQPEGSEAVVSQYDKDDVEKVGLVKFDFLGLRTLTILDWAVRHIQERARTPEERHFTVEQIPLDDPKTYALFGSGNTTAVFQQESRTAKDMEKRLKPDNFEDIIALMALNRPGPLQSGMVDDFILRKQGKAVAEYFHQSLEPVLRPTYGVIVYQEQVMQIAQILAGYTLGAADLLRRAMGKKDAVEMGRQRSRFIEGATTRGVGVKLATQLF
;
A
#
# COMPACT_ATOMS: atom_id res chain seq x y z
N ALA A 1 9.14 20.62 -12.81
CA ALA A 1 10.43 19.89 -12.74
C ALA A 1 10.51 18.81 -13.82
N TRP A 2 9.64 17.80 -13.86
CA TRP A 2 9.51 16.88 -15.02
C TRP A 2 8.04 16.46 -15.27
N GLU A 3 7.07 17.08 -14.58
CA GLU A 3 5.62 16.79 -14.66
C GLU A 3 5.26 15.31 -14.43
N VAL A 4 6.05 14.63 -13.58
CA VAL A 4 5.81 13.24 -13.16
C VAL A 4 4.86 13.16 -11.96
N THR A 5 4.80 14.21 -11.14
CA THR A 5 3.97 14.29 -9.92
C THR A 5 3.27 15.64 -9.85
N ASP A 6 2.03 15.66 -9.38
CA ASP A 6 1.21 16.89 -9.25
C ASP A 6 1.21 17.50 -7.84
N ILE A 7 2.00 16.93 -6.91
CA ILE A 7 2.15 17.42 -5.53
C ILE A 7 3.51 18.06 -5.36
N ASP A 8 3.55 19.21 -4.67
CA ASP A 8 4.80 19.85 -4.22
C ASP A 8 5.37 19.11 -3.01
N PRO A 9 6.48 18.36 -3.15
CA PRO A 9 7.03 17.59 -2.04
C PRO A 9 7.59 18.47 -0.92
N LEU A 10 8.02 19.71 -1.22
CA LEU A 10 8.56 20.61 -0.19
C LEU A 10 7.46 21.18 0.69
N ARG A 11 6.25 21.36 0.14
CA ARG A 11 5.10 21.84 0.90
C ARG A 11 4.62 20.85 1.95
N TYR A 12 4.75 19.55 1.67
CA TYR A 12 4.23 18.45 2.47
C TYR A 12 5.33 17.57 3.10
N ASP A 13 6.57 18.10 3.19
CA ASP A 13 7.72 17.42 3.79
C ASP A 13 7.97 15.99 3.26
N LEU A 14 7.69 15.75 1.98
CA LEU A 14 7.89 14.44 1.34
C LEU A 14 9.39 14.23 1.04
N LEU A 15 9.94 13.14 1.55
CA LEU A 15 11.38 12.87 1.52
C LEU A 15 11.78 12.05 0.30
N PHE A 16 12.75 12.53 -0.49
CA PHE A 16 13.23 11.81 -1.68
C PHE A 16 13.91 10.49 -1.33
N GLU A 17 14.69 10.44 -0.24
CA GLU A 17 15.38 9.23 0.21
C GLU A 17 14.43 8.11 0.62
N ARG A 18 13.16 8.44 0.93
CA ARG A 18 12.13 7.43 1.16
C ARG A 18 11.75 6.73 -0.14
N PHE A 19 11.80 7.43 -1.27
CA PHE A 19 11.57 6.89 -2.60
C PHE A 19 12.83 6.19 -3.14
N LEU A 20 13.94 6.93 -3.28
CA LEU A 20 15.22 6.44 -3.78
C LEU A 20 16.33 6.75 -2.77
N ASN A 21 16.79 5.72 -2.06
CA ASN A 21 17.81 5.86 -1.03
C ASN A 21 19.22 5.55 -1.60
N PRO A 22 20.15 6.52 -1.65
CA PRO A 22 21.50 6.31 -2.19
C PRO A 22 22.36 5.39 -1.32
N GLU A 23 22.03 5.25 -0.03
CA GLU A 23 22.71 4.33 0.89
C GLU A 23 22.21 2.89 0.75
N ARG A 24 21.32 2.62 -0.22
CA ARG A 24 20.66 1.33 -0.43
C ARG A 24 20.82 0.88 -1.89
N VAL A 25 21.23 -0.37 -2.06
CA VAL A 25 21.14 -1.06 -3.36
C VAL A 25 19.72 -1.62 -3.50
N SER A 26 18.79 -0.78 -3.94
CA SER A 26 17.45 -1.21 -4.35
C SER A 26 17.03 -0.40 -5.56
N MET A 27 16.30 -1.01 -6.48
CA MET A 27 15.70 -0.26 -7.57
C MET A 27 14.49 0.54 -7.05
N PRO A 28 14.23 1.74 -7.59
CA PRO A 28 12.96 2.42 -7.35
C PRO A 28 11.83 1.60 -7.98
N ASP A 29 10.75 1.39 -7.23
CA ASP A 29 9.49 0.83 -7.76
C ASP A 29 8.60 2.01 -8.16
N PHE A 30 8.38 2.19 -9.46
CA PHE A 30 7.50 3.23 -9.98
C PHE A 30 6.12 2.63 -10.22
N ASP A 31 5.21 2.92 -9.30
CA ASP A 31 3.78 2.67 -9.45
C ASP A 31 3.18 3.83 -10.27
N ILE A 32 2.97 3.62 -11.56
CA ILE A 32 2.40 4.61 -12.48
C ILE A 32 0.95 4.23 -12.76
N ASP A 33 0.05 5.05 -12.25
CA ASP A 33 -1.39 4.93 -12.50
C ASP A 33 -1.79 5.67 -13.79
N PHE A 34 -2.71 5.09 -14.56
CA PHE A 34 -3.37 5.76 -15.69
C PHE A 34 -4.83 5.34 -15.80
N CYS A 35 -5.59 6.02 -16.66
CA CYS A 35 -6.97 5.65 -16.97
C CYS A 35 -7.05 4.21 -17.49
N GLN A 36 -7.95 3.41 -16.92
CA GLN A 36 -8.10 1.99 -17.27
C GLN A 36 -8.25 1.76 -18.77
N ASP A 37 -9.00 2.63 -19.46
CA ASP A 37 -9.26 2.53 -20.91
C ASP A 37 -8.00 2.77 -21.76
N GLY A 38 -7.00 3.47 -21.22
CA GLY A 38 -5.75 3.80 -21.90
C GLY A 38 -4.63 2.78 -21.69
N ARG A 39 -4.85 1.76 -20.86
CA ARG A 39 -3.83 0.80 -20.41
C ARG A 39 -3.08 0.13 -21.55
N ASP A 40 -3.83 -0.55 -22.41
CA ASP A 40 -3.23 -1.39 -23.44
C ASP A 40 -2.45 -0.54 -24.45
N ARG A 41 -2.93 0.69 -24.72
CA ARG A 41 -2.23 1.67 -25.54
C ARG A 41 -0.88 2.10 -24.94
N VAL A 42 -0.79 2.25 -23.61
CA VAL A 42 0.48 2.56 -22.94
C VAL A 42 1.45 1.39 -23.05
N ILE A 43 0.97 0.17 -22.84
CA ILE A 43 1.80 -1.05 -22.97
C ILE A 43 2.33 -1.19 -24.40
N ASP A 44 1.46 -1.01 -25.39
CA ASP A 44 1.83 -1.10 -26.80
C ASP A 44 2.82 0.02 -27.19
N TYR A 45 2.61 1.25 -26.71
CA TYR A 45 3.56 2.34 -26.89
C TYR A 45 4.94 2.00 -26.31
N VAL A 46 5.01 1.44 -25.09
CA VAL A 46 6.27 1.04 -24.45
C VAL A 46 6.95 -0.07 -25.25
N ARG A 47 6.19 -1.07 -25.72
CA ARG A 47 6.68 -2.14 -26.60
C ARG A 47 7.25 -1.62 -27.91
N GLU A 48 6.57 -0.66 -28.55
CA GLU A 48 7.05 -0.04 -29.78
C GLU A 48 8.28 0.83 -29.54
N ARG A 49 8.30 1.57 -28.43
CA ARG A 49 9.36 2.53 -28.10
C ARG A 49 10.69 1.88 -27.75
N TYR A 50 10.66 0.78 -27.01
CA TYR A 50 11.85 0.07 -26.50
C TYR A 50 12.14 -1.26 -27.20
N GLY A 51 11.22 -1.71 -28.07
CA GLY A 51 11.32 -2.97 -28.80
C GLY A 51 10.51 -4.08 -28.13
N ARG A 52 9.79 -4.86 -28.95
CA ARG A 52 8.90 -5.93 -28.48
C ARG A 52 9.64 -7.01 -27.69
N ASP A 53 10.89 -7.28 -28.03
CA ASP A 53 11.74 -8.27 -27.35
C ASP A 53 12.31 -7.78 -26.02
N SER A 54 12.22 -6.48 -25.75
CA SER A 54 12.76 -5.81 -24.55
C SER A 54 11.69 -5.59 -23.48
N VAL A 55 10.41 -5.88 -23.79
CA VAL A 55 9.26 -5.56 -22.94
C VAL A 55 8.35 -6.78 -22.76
N ALA A 56 8.09 -7.16 -21.52
CA ALA A 56 7.20 -8.27 -21.17
C ALA A 56 6.40 -7.95 -19.92
N GLN A 57 5.34 -8.71 -19.69
CA GLN A 57 4.63 -8.65 -18.41
C GLN A 57 5.31 -9.56 -17.38
N ILE A 58 4.97 -9.39 -16.11
CA ILE A 58 5.50 -10.20 -15.00
C ILE A 58 4.56 -11.38 -14.73
N ALA A 59 5.09 -12.59 -14.56
CA ALA A 59 4.27 -13.72 -14.13
C ALA A 59 3.74 -13.50 -12.71
N THR A 60 2.52 -13.95 -12.49
CA THR A 60 2.00 -14.22 -11.15
C THR A 60 1.74 -15.70 -11.01
N PHE A 61 1.78 -16.20 -9.78
CA PHE A 61 1.50 -17.60 -9.50
C PHE A 61 0.25 -17.69 -8.65
N GLY A 62 -0.80 -18.30 -9.21
CA GLY A 62 -1.98 -18.65 -8.44
C GLY A 62 -1.63 -19.82 -7.53
N THR A 63 -1.74 -19.63 -6.21
CA THR A 63 -1.50 -20.68 -5.21
C THR A 63 -2.81 -21.23 -4.67
N MET A 64 -2.76 -22.45 -4.13
CA MET A 64 -3.91 -23.08 -3.46
C MET A 64 -4.07 -22.51 -2.04
N ALA A 65 -4.71 -21.35 -1.93
CA ALA A 65 -5.07 -20.74 -0.64
C ALA A 65 -6.13 -21.57 0.11
N ALA A 66 -6.25 -21.40 1.44
CA ALA A 66 -7.11 -22.20 2.33
C ALA A 66 -8.52 -22.54 1.78
N LYS A 67 -9.25 -21.55 1.25
CA LYS A 67 -10.59 -21.79 0.66
C LYS A 67 -10.53 -22.52 -0.68
N ALA A 68 -9.53 -22.23 -1.50
CA ALA A 68 -9.37 -22.83 -2.82
C ALA A 68 -8.96 -24.30 -2.69
N VAL A 69 -8.00 -24.60 -1.81
CA VAL A 69 -7.53 -25.98 -1.60
C VAL A 69 -8.63 -26.89 -1.07
N ILE A 70 -9.49 -26.42 -0.14
CA ILE A 70 -10.66 -27.18 0.33
C ILE A 70 -11.60 -27.52 -0.82
N ARG A 71 -11.89 -26.54 -1.69
CA ARG A 71 -12.81 -26.72 -2.83
C ARG A 71 -12.23 -27.66 -3.88
N ASP A 72 -10.94 -27.52 -4.18
CA ASP A 72 -10.27 -28.33 -5.19
C ASP A 72 -10.10 -29.79 -4.72
N VAL A 73 -9.67 -30.02 -3.48
CA VAL A 73 -9.57 -31.38 -2.89
C VAL A 73 -10.95 -32.03 -2.78
N GLY A 74 -11.95 -31.31 -2.25
CA GLY A 74 -13.29 -31.85 -2.12
C GLY A 74 -13.91 -32.26 -3.46
N ARG A 75 -13.64 -31.51 -4.54
CA ARG A 75 -14.06 -31.90 -5.90
C ARG A 75 -13.34 -33.16 -6.39
N VAL A 76 -12.05 -33.34 -6.09
CA VAL A 76 -11.29 -34.53 -6.50
C VAL A 76 -11.75 -35.78 -5.75
N LEU A 77 -12.15 -35.62 -4.48
CA LEU A 77 -12.75 -36.68 -3.66
C LEU A 77 -14.23 -36.97 -4.03
N ASP A 78 -14.76 -36.31 -5.08
CA ASP A 78 -16.15 -36.44 -5.54
C ASP A 78 -17.20 -36.08 -4.46
N LEU A 79 -16.85 -35.17 -3.55
CA LEU A 79 -17.77 -34.70 -2.52
C LEU A 79 -18.76 -33.67 -3.10
N PRO A 80 -20.03 -33.65 -2.65
CA PRO A 80 -21.02 -32.71 -3.14
C PRO A 80 -20.60 -31.25 -2.97
N TYR A 81 -20.79 -30.41 -3.99
CA TYR A 81 -20.38 -29.00 -3.96
C TYR A 81 -20.88 -28.24 -2.73
N ASN A 82 -22.15 -28.41 -2.36
CA ASN A 82 -22.75 -27.74 -1.20
C ASN A 82 -22.09 -28.15 0.12
N PHE A 83 -21.69 -29.42 0.24
CA PHE A 83 -21.00 -29.94 1.42
C PHE A 83 -19.63 -29.27 1.60
N VAL A 84 -18.87 -29.19 0.50
CA VAL A 84 -17.54 -28.56 0.47
C VAL A 84 -17.64 -27.04 0.64
N ASP A 85 -18.63 -26.38 0.03
CA ASP A 85 -18.83 -24.94 0.16
C ASP A 85 -19.22 -24.52 1.58
N GLN A 86 -20.00 -25.35 2.30
CA GLN A 86 -20.28 -25.13 3.72
C GLN A 86 -18.99 -25.15 4.56
N LEU A 87 -18.08 -26.09 4.29
CA LEU A 87 -16.79 -26.14 4.98
C LEU A 87 -15.90 -24.94 4.60
N ALA A 88 -15.81 -24.60 3.31
CA ALA A 88 -15.00 -23.48 2.83
C ALA A 88 -15.47 -22.12 3.36
N LYS A 89 -16.77 -21.96 3.66
CA LYS A 89 -17.34 -20.74 4.26
C LYS A 89 -16.93 -20.53 5.72
N LEU A 90 -16.55 -21.59 6.44
CA LEU A 90 -16.03 -21.49 7.81
C LEU A 90 -14.64 -20.86 7.86
N ILE A 91 -13.90 -20.88 6.76
CA ILE A 91 -12.59 -20.23 6.69
C ILE A 91 -12.77 -18.70 6.79
N PRO A 92 -12.21 -18.04 7.81
CA PRO A 92 -12.35 -16.59 7.98
C PRO A 92 -11.78 -15.81 6.80
N PHE A 93 -12.36 -14.64 6.52
CA PHE A 93 -11.87 -13.76 5.46
C PHE A 93 -10.78 -12.84 6.02
N GLU A 94 -9.54 -13.31 5.98
CA GLU A 94 -8.35 -12.59 6.41
C GLU A 94 -7.22 -12.77 5.39
N ILE A 95 -6.41 -11.71 5.17
CA ILE A 95 -5.24 -11.78 4.29
C ILE A 95 -4.20 -12.71 4.92
N GLY A 96 -3.67 -13.67 4.15
CA GLY A 96 -2.69 -14.63 4.66
C GLY A 96 -3.30 -15.65 5.64
N MET A 97 -4.61 -15.92 5.52
CA MET A 97 -5.28 -17.02 6.20
C MET A 97 -4.72 -18.36 5.74
N THR A 98 -4.49 -19.26 6.70
CA THR A 98 -4.03 -20.64 6.48
C THR A 98 -5.03 -21.60 7.12
N LEU A 99 -5.03 -22.87 6.73
CA LEU A 99 -5.87 -23.89 7.36
C LEU A 99 -5.60 -24.00 8.85
N ALA A 100 -4.33 -23.96 9.27
CA ALA A 100 -3.94 -23.99 10.68
C ALA A 100 -4.57 -22.82 11.47
N LYS A 101 -4.42 -21.59 11.00
CA LYS A 101 -5.04 -20.41 11.63
C LYS A 101 -6.57 -20.49 11.64
N ALA A 102 -7.17 -20.94 10.54
CA ALA A 102 -8.62 -21.07 10.45
C ALA A 102 -9.16 -22.07 11.48
N ARG A 103 -8.47 -23.20 11.68
CA ARG A 103 -8.81 -24.21 12.69
C ARG A 103 -8.67 -23.69 14.13
N GLU A 104 -7.74 -22.78 14.39
CA GLU A 104 -7.61 -22.13 15.70
C GLU A 104 -8.73 -21.10 15.96
N GLN A 105 -9.10 -20.34 14.94
CA GLN A 105 -10.10 -19.27 15.05
C GLN A 105 -11.55 -19.76 15.00
N GLU A 106 -11.83 -20.83 14.24
CA GLU A 106 -13.17 -21.38 14.04
C GLU A 106 -13.26 -22.84 14.53
N PRO A 107 -13.69 -23.06 15.79
CA PRO A 107 -13.79 -24.40 16.39
C PRO A 107 -14.68 -25.37 15.60
N GLN A 108 -15.67 -24.85 14.84
CA GLN A 108 -16.58 -25.69 14.07
C GLN A 108 -15.86 -26.54 13.03
N ILE A 109 -14.71 -26.07 12.49
CA ILE A 109 -13.91 -26.84 11.53
C ILE A 109 -13.41 -28.14 12.17
N ASN A 110 -12.86 -28.05 13.38
CA ASN A 110 -12.35 -29.22 14.11
C ASN A 110 -13.48 -30.14 14.59
N GLN A 111 -14.64 -29.57 14.95
CA GLN A 111 -15.81 -30.37 15.32
C GLN A 111 -16.30 -31.23 14.16
N ARG A 112 -16.43 -30.64 12.95
CA ARG A 112 -16.81 -31.37 11.75
C ARG A 112 -15.78 -32.43 11.39
N ALA A 113 -14.48 -32.10 11.47
CA ALA A 113 -13.41 -33.08 11.24
C ALA A 113 -13.43 -34.27 12.22
N ALA A 114 -13.95 -34.09 13.43
CA ALA A 114 -14.07 -35.17 14.42
C ALA A 114 -15.35 -36.02 14.24
N GLN A 115 -16.37 -35.48 13.56
CA GLN A 115 -17.68 -36.12 13.40
C GLN A 115 -17.89 -36.72 12.01
N GLU A 116 -17.24 -36.16 10.99
CA GLU A 116 -17.40 -36.48 9.58
C GLU A 116 -16.05 -36.97 9.04
N GLU A 117 -15.96 -38.26 8.70
CA GLU A 117 -14.71 -38.90 8.22
C GLU A 117 -14.22 -38.25 6.93
N GLU A 118 -15.14 -37.89 6.04
CA GLU A 118 -14.85 -37.21 4.77
C GLU A 118 -14.21 -35.83 4.97
N VAL A 119 -14.57 -35.13 6.07
CA VAL A 119 -13.95 -33.84 6.41
C VAL A 119 -12.54 -34.03 6.94
N ALA A 120 -12.31 -35.07 7.75
CA ALA A 120 -10.98 -35.39 8.27
C ALA A 120 -10.00 -35.74 7.14
N GLU A 121 -10.43 -36.58 6.20
CA GLU A 121 -9.64 -36.95 5.03
C GLU A 121 -9.35 -35.73 4.14
N LEU A 122 -10.38 -34.94 3.81
CA LEU A 122 -10.24 -33.73 3.01
C LEU A 122 -9.23 -32.77 3.64
N LEU A 123 -9.34 -32.48 4.94
CA LEU A 123 -8.45 -31.54 5.61
C LEU A 123 -7.01 -32.03 5.63
N THR A 124 -6.79 -33.33 5.86
CA THR A 124 -5.45 -33.91 5.85
C THR A 124 -4.77 -33.73 4.49
N LEU A 125 -5.50 -33.98 3.39
CA LEU A 125 -4.98 -33.76 2.04
C LEU A 125 -4.82 -32.27 1.74
N ALA A 126 -5.78 -31.44 2.12
CA ALA A 126 -5.75 -30.00 1.88
C ALA A 126 -4.57 -29.32 2.60
N GLU A 127 -4.22 -29.75 3.81
CA GLU A 127 -3.05 -29.25 4.54
C GLU A 127 -1.74 -29.60 3.84
N SER A 128 -1.66 -30.75 3.16
CA SER A 128 -0.47 -31.12 2.38
C SER A 128 -0.33 -30.34 1.06
N LEU A 129 -1.43 -29.78 0.56
CA LEU A 129 -1.50 -29.07 -0.72
C LEU A 129 -1.57 -27.54 -0.55
N GLU A 130 -1.85 -27.04 0.66
CA GLU A 130 -1.97 -25.62 0.93
C GLU A 130 -0.69 -24.86 0.53
N GLY A 131 -0.88 -23.77 -0.24
CA GLY A 131 0.21 -22.90 -0.67
C GLY A 131 0.97 -23.38 -1.90
N LEU A 132 0.73 -24.59 -2.41
CA LEU A 132 1.35 -25.03 -3.66
C LEU A 132 0.89 -24.18 -4.85
N THR A 133 1.82 -23.95 -5.78
CA THR A 133 1.55 -23.22 -7.03
C THR A 133 0.68 -24.08 -7.95
N ARG A 134 -0.43 -23.51 -8.40
CA ARG A 134 -1.47 -24.17 -9.20
C ARG A 134 -1.41 -23.80 -10.67
N ASN A 135 -1.21 -22.52 -10.97
CA ASN A 135 -1.24 -22.01 -12.34
C ASN A 135 -0.42 -20.74 -12.50
N VAL A 136 0.01 -20.49 -13.73
CA VAL A 136 0.62 -19.22 -14.12
C VAL A 136 -0.50 -18.23 -14.46
N GLY A 137 -0.42 -17.05 -13.86
CA GLY A 137 -1.19 -15.86 -14.19
C GLY A 137 -0.29 -14.75 -14.72
N MET A 138 -0.89 -13.61 -15.01
CA MET A 138 -0.17 -12.42 -15.46
C MET A 138 -0.39 -11.29 -14.47
N HIS A 139 0.65 -10.53 -14.13
CA HIS A 139 0.51 -9.36 -13.27
C HIS A 139 -0.28 -8.29 -14.02
N ALA A 140 -1.43 -7.89 -13.47
CA ALA A 140 -2.33 -6.96 -14.14
C ALA A 140 -1.70 -5.58 -14.39
N GLY A 141 -0.66 -5.20 -13.66
CA GLY A 141 0.09 -3.95 -13.90
C GLY A 141 1.56 -4.13 -14.24
N GLY A 142 2.14 -5.32 -14.08
CA GLY A 142 3.59 -5.44 -14.00
C GLY A 142 4.20 -5.52 -15.38
N VAL A 143 4.93 -4.49 -15.79
CA VAL A 143 5.68 -4.45 -17.05
C VAL A 143 7.17 -4.34 -16.76
N LEU A 144 7.94 -5.17 -17.45
CA LEU A 144 9.40 -5.17 -17.41
C LEU A 144 9.93 -4.47 -18.64
N ILE A 145 10.97 -3.66 -18.45
CA ILE A 145 11.71 -3.04 -19.54
C ILE A 145 13.19 -3.36 -19.35
N ALA A 146 13.76 -4.10 -20.29
CA ALA A 146 15.18 -4.42 -20.33
C ALA A 146 15.93 -3.47 -21.29
N PRO A 147 17.25 -3.24 -21.08
CA PRO A 147 18.07 -2.47 -22.00
C PRO A 147 18.37 -3.22 -23.33
N GLY A 148 17.97 -4.48 -23.42
CA GLY A 148 18.16 -5.37 -24.56
C GLY A 148 17.10 -6.48 -24.55
N LYS A 149 17.41 -7.66 -25.11
CA LYS A 149 16.45 -8.77 -25.15
C LYS A 149 16.17 -9.27 -23.74
N LEU A 150 14.91 -9.47 -23.41
CA LEU A 150 14.51 -10.00 -22.10
C LEU A 150 15.06 -11.40 -21.84
N THR A 151 15.21 -12.20 -22.88
CA THR A 151 15.81 -13.55 -22.80
C THR A 151 17.24 -13.55 -22.30
N ASP A 152 17.94 -12.42 -22.33
CA ASP A 152 19.29 -12.28 -21.77
C ASP A 152 19.26 -12.22 -20.23
N PHE A 153 18.08 -11.98 -19.64
CA PHE A 153 17.86 -11.77 -18.20
C PHE A 153 16.89 -12.79 -17.57
N THR A 154 15.83 -13.17 -18.29
CA THR A 154 14.77 -14.06 -17.78
C THR A 154 14.19 -14.94 -18.90
N PRO A 155 13.92 -16.24 -18.64
CA PRO A 155 13.15 -17.05 -19.56
C PRO A 155 11.71 -16.55 -19.65
N LEU A 156 11.10 -16.74 -20.82
CA LEU A 156 9.76 -16.24 -21.12
C LEU A 156 8.74 -17.38 -21.19
N TYR A 157 7.51 -17.08 -20.80
CA TYR A 157 6.34 -17.92 -20.95
C TYR A 157 5.30 -17.17 -21.79
N GLN A 158 4.60 -17.89 -22.65
CA GLN A 158 3.50 -17.35 -23.45
C GLN A 158 2.28 -18.23 -23.21
N PRO A 159 1.23 -17.70 -22.54
CA PRO A 159 -0.02 -18.43 -22.37
C PRO A 159 -0.62 -18.81 -23.73
N GLU A 160 -1.19 -20.00 -23.83
CA GLU A 160 -1.88 -20.45 -25.04
C GLU A 160 -3.02 -19.48 -25.40
N GLY A 161 -3.07 -19.06 -26.66
CA GLY A 161 -4.05 -18.09 -27.15
C GLY A 161 -3.78 -16.62 -26.80
N SER A 162 -2.64 -16.29 -26.18
CA SER A 162 -2.22 -14.91 -25.90
C SER A 162 -1.02 -14.50 -26.73
N GLU A 163 -1.02 -13.26 -27.25
CA GLU A 163 0.17 -12.63 -27.82
C GLU A 163 1.09 -12.02 -26.76
N ALA A 164 0.62 -11.92 -25.50
CA ALA A 164 1.40 -11.37 -24.42
C ALA A 164 2.45 -12.38 -23.95
N VAL A 165 3.70 -11.94 -23.98
CA VAL A 165 4.83 -12.67 -23.40
C VAL A 165 5.02 -12.22 -21.96
N VAL A 166 5.26 -13.18 -21.06
CA VAL A 166 5.51 -12.93 -19.64
C VAL A 166 6.84 -13.50 -19.20
N SER A 167 7.52 -12.82 -18.28
CA SER A 167 8.68 -13.37 -17.57
C SER A 167 8.25 -14.59 -16.75
N GLN A 168 9.06 -15.66 -16.71
CA GLN A 168 8.81 -16.78 -15.80
C GLN A 168 9.17 -16.45 -14.35
N TYR A 169 9.98 -15.42 -14.10
CA TYR A 169 10.19 -14.88 -12.76
C TYR A 169 9.00 -14.04 -12.31
N ASP A 170 8.59 -14.24 -11.06
CA ASP A 170 7.62 -13.38 -10.39
C ASP A 170 8.25 -12.05 -9.97
N LYS A 171 7.43 -11.15 -9.44
CA LYS A 171 7.82 -9.79 -9.07
C LYS A 171 9.10 -9.72 -8.21
N ASP A 172 9.31 -10.67 -7.30
CA ASP A 172 10.41 -10.61 -6.34
C ASP A 172 11.69 -11.15 -7.01
N ASP A 173 11.56 -12.16 -7.86
CA ASP A 173 12.68 -12.73 -8.59
C ASP A 173 13.15 -11.83 -9.74
N VAL A 174 12.25 -11.09 -10.41
CA VAL A 174 12.70 -10.14 -11.44
C VAL A 174 13.52 -8.98 -10.87
N GLU A 175 13.15 -8.49 -9.67
CA GLU A 175 13.92 -7.43 -9.00
C GLU A 175 15.32 -7.93 -8.62
N LYS A 176 15.44 -9.19 -8.13
CA LYS A 176 16.73 -9.79 -7.76
C LYS A 176 17.69 -9.95 -8.94
N VAL A 177 17.18 -10.20 -10.14
CA VAL A 177 18.00 -10.26 -11.37
C VAL A 177 18.27 -8.88 -11.98
N GLY A 178 17.84 -7.80 -11.31
CA GLY A 178 18.17 -6.42 -11.67
C GLY A 178 17.31 -5.84 -12.78
N LEU A 179 16.17 -6.46 -13.11
CA LEU A 179 15.22 -5.88 -14.06
C LEU A 179 14.33 -4.85 -13.35
N VAL A 180 14.10 -3.74 -14.03
CA VAL A 180 13.21 -2.68 -13.55
C VAL A 180 11.78 -3.05 -13.87
N LYS A 181 10.96 -3.08 -12.82
CA LYS A 181 9.52 -3.23 -12.89
C LYS A 181 8.86 -1.85 -12.92
N PHE A 182 7.86 -1.73 -13.77
CA PHE A 182 6.92 -0.63 -13.80
C PHE A 182 5.54 -1.20 -13.54
N ASP A 183 4.86 -0.72 -12.51
CA ASP A 183 3.47 -1.08 -12.27
C ASP A 183 2.55 -0.08 -12.96
N PHE A 184 1.89 -0.59 -14.00
CA PHE A 184 0.95 0.08 -14.88
C PHE A 184 -0.47 -0.21 -14.42
N LEU A 185 -0.94 0.57 -13.47
CA LEU A 185 -2.24 0.36 -12.82
C LEU A 185 -3.33 1.15 -13.53
N GLY A 186 -4.30 0.42 -14.08
CA GLY A 186 -5.51 1.01 -14.66
C GLY A 186 -6.51 1.35 -13.56
N LEU A 187 -6.52 2.62 -13.12
CA LEU A 187 -7.47 3.08 -12.11
C LEU A 187 -8.74 3.62 -12.76
N ARG A 188 -9.87 2.97 -12.49
CA ARG A 188 -11.19 3.44 -12.93
C ARG A 188 -11.53 4.83 -12.38
N THR A 189 -10.99 5.19 -11.20
CA THR A 189 -11.13 6.53 -10.63
C THR A 189 -10.61 7.61 -11.59
N LEU A 190 -9.45 7.38 -12.23
CA LEU A 190 -8.90 8.32 -13.21
C LEU A 190 -9.78 8.40 -14.46
N THR A 191 -10.35 7.27 -14.91
CA THR A 191 -11.34 7.27 -16.01
C THR A 191 -12.58 8.10 -15.66
N ILE A 192 -13.11 7.97 -14.44
CA ILE A 192 -14.27 8.76 -13.98
C ILE A 192 -13.94 10.25 -13.97
N LEU A 193 -12.74 10.63 -13.50
CA LEU A 193 -12.28 12.03 -13.50
C LEU A 193 -12.14 12.57 -14.92
N ASP A 194 -11.52 11.81 -15.84
CA ASP A 194 -11.40 12.19 -17.26
C ASP A 194 -12.78 12.43 -17.90
N TRP A 195 -13.76 11.55 -17.67
CA TRP A 195 -15.12 11.74 -18.16
C TRP A 195 -15.80 12.97 -17.54
N ALA A 196 -15.60 13.21 -16.24
CA ALA A 196 -16.15 14.38 -15.56
C ALA A 196 -15.59 15.68 -16.16
N VAL A 197 -14.27 15.74 -16.36
CA VAL A 197 -13.59 16.88 -17.00
C VAL A 197 -14.11 17.11 -18.42
N ARG A 198 -14.19 16.06 -19.25
CA ARG A 198 -14.72 16.16 -20.62
C ARG A 198 -16.15 16.72 -20.62
N HIS A 199 -17.01 16.23 -19.74
CA HIS A 199 -18.39 16.73 -19.67
C HIS A 199 -18.50 18.18 -19.20
N ILE A 200 -17.60 18.64 -18.33
CA ILE A 200 -17.51 20.06 -17.94
C ILE A 200 -17.12 20.89 -19.17
N GLN A 201 -16.06 20.48 -19.89
CA GLN A 201 -15.56 21.18 -21.07
C GLN A 201 -16.56 21.21 -22.23
N GLU A 202 -17.28 20.11 -22.48
CA GLU A 202 -18.32 20.00 -23.52
C GLU A 202 -19.52 20.91 -23.24
N ARG A 203 -19.85 21.12 -21.96
CA ARG A 203 -20.98 21.96 -21.51
C ARG A 203 -20.56 23.37 -21.11
N ALA A 204 -19.29 23.72 -21.34
CA ALA A 204 -18.70 24.98 -20.94
C ALA A 204 -19.46 26.18 -21.53
N ARG A 205 -19.84 27.09 -20.65
CA ARG A 205 -20.44 28.39 -20.95
C ARG A 205 -19.41 29.52 -20.90
N THR A 206 -18.28 29.29 -20.26
CA THR A 206 -17.17 30.27 -20.17
C THR A 206 -15.86 29.70 -20.75
N PRO A 207 -14.89 30.57 -21.12
CA PRO A 207 -13.56 30.13 -21.53
C PRO A 207 -12.82 29.32 -20.45
N GLU A 208 -13.03 29.64 -19.18
CA GLU A 208 -12.42 28.94 -18.05
C GLU A 208 -12.93 27.50 -17.96
N GLU A 209 -14.24 27.28 -18.07
CA GLU A 209 -14.85 25.94 -18.07
C GLU A 209 -14.37 25.09 -19.26
N ARG A 210 -14.12 25.72 -20.42
CA ARG A 210 -13.64 25.03 -21.62
C ARG A 210 -12.22 24.49 -21.49
N HIS A 211 -11.39 25.13 -20.65
CA HIS A 211 -10.00 24.75 -20.41
C HIS A 211 -9.78 24.19 -18.99
N PHE A 212 -10.87 23.79 -18.33
CA PHE A 212 -10.81 23.23 -16.98
C PHE A 212 -9.97 21.95 -16.97
N THR A 213 -9.04 21.86 -16.02
CA THR A 213 -8.29 20.63 -15.72
C THR A 213 -8.24 20.39 -14.22
N VAL A 214 -7.95 19.15 -13.82
CA VAL A 214 -7.94 18.76 -12.38
C VAL A 214 -6.82 19.47 -11.62
N GLU A 215 -5.68 19.71 -12.28
CA GLU A 215 -4.48 20.32 -11.71
C GLU A 215 -4.70 21.80 -11.34
N GLN A 216 -5.76 22.42 -11.85
CA GLN A 216 -6.14 23.80 -11.53
C GLN A 216 -6.97 23.91 -10.24
N ILE A 217 -7.41 22.79 -9.66
CA ILE A 217 -8.30 22.78 -8.49
C ILE A 217 -7.53 23.23 -7.24
N PRO A 218 -8.02 24.24 -6.50
CA PRO A 218 -7.39 24.66 -5.26
C PRO A 218 -7.55 23.62 -4.15
N LEU A 219 -6.49 23.43 -3.36
CA LEU A 219 -6.47 22.48 -2.23
C LEU A 219 -7.03 23.09 -0.94
N ASP A 220 -7.66 24.26 -0.97
CA ASP A 220 -8.19 24.95 0.22
C ASP A 220 -9.70 25.26 0.13
N ASP A 221 -10.44 24.55 -0.74
CA ASP A 221 -11.88 24.76 -0.91
C ASP A 221 -12.71 24.38 0.34
N PRO A 222 -13.36 25.36 1.01
CA PRO A 222 -14.13 25.08 2.23
C PRO A 222 -15.35 24.19 2.01
N LYS A 223 -15.93 24.18 0.80
CA LYS A 223 -17.10 23.35 0.49
C LYS A 223 -16.73 21.87 0.45
N THR A 224 -15.57 21.55 -0.10
CA THR A 224 -14.98 20.20 -0.09
C THR A 224 -14.78 19.73 1.34
N TYR A 225 -14.18 20.54 2.21
CA TYR A 225 -14.00 20.19 3.62
C TYR A 225 -15.31 20.02 4.40
N ALA A 226 -16.32 20.84 4.11
CA ALA A 226 -17.64 20.67 4.70
C ALA A 226 -18.30 19.34 4.29
N LEU A 227 -18.10 18.90 3.04
CA LEU A 227 -18.57 17.60 2.55
C LEU A 227 -17.93 16.46 3.34
N PHE A 228 -16.60 16.48 3.53
CA PHE A 228 -15.89 15.52 4.37
C PHE A 228 -16.38 15.58 5.83
N GLY A 229 -16.47 16.76 6.44
CA GLY A 229 -16.96 16.92 7.82
C GLY A 229 -18.39 16.41 8.06
N SER A 230 -19.21 16.31 7.01
CA SER A 230 -20.54 15.69 7.07
C SER A 230 -20.54 14.17 6.87
N GLY A 231 -19.41 13.59 6.43
CA GLY A 231 -19.26 12.18 6.03
C GLY A 231 -20.03 11.83 4.75
N ASN A 232 -20.32 12.82 3.89
CA ASN A 232 -20.99 12.62 2.60
C ASN A 232 -19.99 12.25 1.50
N THR A 233 -19.19 11.23 1.75
CA THR A 233 -18.03 10.80 0.94
C THR A 233 -18.29 9.51 0.17
N THR A 234 -19.56 9.20 -0.13
CA THR A 234 -19.90 8.13 -1.09
C THR A 234 -19.37 8.49 -2.47
N ALA A 235 -18.75 7.55 -3.18
CA ALA A 235 -18.02 7.76 -4.43
C ALA A 235 -16.79 8.71 -4.34
N VAL A 236 -16.33 9.05 -3.12
CA VAL A 236 -15.03 9.70 -2.92
C VAL A 236 -14.00 8.60 -2.72
N PHE A 237 -13.02 8.52 -3.63
CA PHE A 237 -12.02 7.47 -3.67
C PHE A 237 -11.37 7.24 -2.29
N GLN A 238 -11.31 5.98 -1.86
CA GLN A 238 -10.79 5.51 -0.56
C GLN A 238 -11.56 5.94 0.70
N GLN A 239 -12.58 6.79 0.59
CA GLN A 239 -13.29 7.37 1.74
C GLN A 239 -14.75 6.91 1.88
N GLU A 240 -15.17 5.92 1.10
CA GLU A 240 -16.58 5.51 1.03
C GLU A 240 -17.03 4.63 2.21
N SER A 241 -16.06 4.00 2.89
CA SER A 241 -16.32 3.03 3.96
C SER A 241 -17.03 3.68 5.16
N ARG A 242 -17.82 2.88 5.88
CA ARG A 242 -18.48 3.35 7.10
C ARG A 242 -17.48 3.89 8.13
N THR A 243 -16.37 3.17 8.32
CA THR A 243 -15.32 3.56 9.26
C THR A 243 -14.67 4.90 8.87
N ALA A 244 -14.40 5.11 7.57
CA ALA A 244 -13.89 6.39 7.07
C ALA A 244 -14.87 7.52 7.37
N LYS A 245 -16.14 7.37 6.98
CA LYS A 245 -17.21 8.36 7.21
C LYS A 245 -17.40 8.72 8.68
N ASP A 246 -17.35 7.73 9.57
CA ASP A 246 -17.46 7.96 11.00
C ASP A 246 -16.22 8.70 11.53
N MET A 247 -15.02 8.41 11.03
CA MET A 247 -13.79 9.12 11.36
C MET A 247 -13.83 10.57 10.87
N GLU A 248 -14.24 10.82 9.63
CA GLU A 248 -14.36 12.15 9.03
C GLU A 248 -15.29 13.07 9.83
N LYS A 249 -16.47 12.56 10.22
CA LYS A 249 -17.44 13.30 11.06
C LYS A 249 -16.87 13.67 12.42
N ARG A 250 -16.05 12.78 12.99
CA ARG A 250 -15.41 13.00 14.29
C ARG A 250 -14.24 13.96 14.17
N LEU A 251 -13.43 13.86 13.12
CA LEU A 251 -12.25 14.68 12.89
C LEU A 251 -12.62 16.11 12.48
N LYS A 252 -13.59 16.24 11.56
CA LYS A 252 -13.95 17.49 10.86
C LYS A 252 -12.73 18.11 10.17
N PRO A 253 -12.21 17.48 9.10
CA PRO A 253 -11.06 18.00 8.38
C PRO A 253 -11.35 19.39 7.83
N ASP A 254 -10.39 20.30 7.93
CA ASP A 254 -10.49 21.70 7.48
C ASP A 254 -9.30 22.14 6.61
N ASN A 255 -8.39 21.22 6.32
CA ASN A 255 -7.24 21.42 5.45
C ASN A 255 -6.81 20.09 4.80
N PHE A 256 -5.88 20.16 3.84
CA PHE A 256 -5.46 19.00 3.06
C PHE A 256 -4.64 17.98 3.86
N GLU A 257 -3.85 18.44 4.84
CA GLU A 257 -3.07 17.56 5.74
C GLU A 257 -3.98 16.62 6.54
N ASP A 258 -5.17 17.08 6.94
CA ASP A 258 -6.14 16.22 7.60
C ASP A 258 -6.64 15.07 6.70
N ILE A 259 -6.80 15.34 5.40
CA ILE A 259 -7.23 14.34 4.43
C ILE A 259 -6.14 13.27 4.27
N ILE A 260 -4.87 13.71 4.18
CA ILE A 260 -3.71 12.81 4.17
C ILE A 260 -3.68 11.98 5.47
N ALA A 261 -3.90 12.61 6.62
CA ALA A 261 -3.91 11.93 7.92
C ALA A 261 -5.05 10.92 8.04
N LEU A 262 -6.26 11.24 7.58
CA LEU A 262 -7.42 10.33 7.58
C LEU A 262 -7.09 9.01 6.84
N MET A 263 -6.40 9.10 5.70
CA MET A 263 -5.99 7.92 4.93
C MET A 263 -4.97 7.06 5.69
N ALA A 264 -4.07 7.68 6.45
CA ALA A 264 -3.09 6.97 7.27
C ALA A 264 -3.73 6.34 8.52
N LEU A 265 -4.65 7.06 9.16
CA LEU A 265 -5.30 6.69 10.42
C LEU A 265 -6.41 5.66 10.27
N ASN A 266 -7.08 5.58 9.11
CA ASN A 266 -8.14 4.61 8.84
C ASN A 266 -7.60 3.20 8.57
N ARG A 267 -6.83 2.66 9.53
CA ARG A 267 -6.22 1.32 9.49
C ARG A 267 -6.42 0.60 10.83
N PRO A 268 -6.46 -0.75 10.85
CA PRO A 268 -6.70 -1.51 12.09
C PRO A 268 -5.77 -1.14 13.25
N GLY A 269 -4.47 -0.97 12.99
CA GLY A 269 -3.47 -0.63 14.01
C GLY A 269 -3.77 0.69 14.74
N PRO A 270 -3.78 1.84 14.03
CA PRO A 270 -4.11 3.14 14.63
C PRO A 270 -5.47 3.18 15.32
N LEU A 271 -6.48 2.52 14.75
CA LEU A 271 -7.83 2.44 15.34
C LEU A 271 -7.84 1.69 16.69
N GLN A 272 -7.05 0.64 16.82
CA GLN A 272 -6.98 -0.17 18.04
C GLN A 272 -6.05 0.41 19.11
N SER A 273 -5.09 1.26 18.73
CA SER A 273 -4.09 1.80 19.65
C SER A 273 -4.50 3.10 20.35
N GLY A 274 -5.69 3.65 20.06
CA GLY A 274 -6.13 4.96 20.55
C GLY A 274 -5.51 6.17 19.83
N MET A 275 -4.64 5.94 18.84
CA MET A 275 -3.94 7.00 18.10
C MET A 275 -4.91 7.95 17.39
N VAL A 276 -5.99 7.41 16.83
CA VAL A 276 -7.03 8.20 16.15
C VAL A 276 -7.72 9.15 17.12
N ASP A 277 -7.99 8.70 18.35
CA ASP A 277 -8.67 9.50 19.36
C ASP A 277 -7.78 10.65 19.83
N ASP A 278 -6.50 10.38 20.09
CA ASP A 278 -5.51 11.40 20.44
C ASP A 278 -5.38 12.46 19.34
N PHE A 279 -5.30 12.05 18.08
CA PHE A 279 -5.21 12.96 16.95
C PHE A 279 -6.43 13.90 16.90
N ILE A 280 -7.64 13.34 17.01
CA ILE A 280 -8.89 14.12 16.97
C ILE A 280 -8.98 15.08 18.17
N LEU A 281 -8.65 14.62 19.39
CA LEU A 281 -8.72 15.44 20.59
C LEU A 281 -7.74 16.61 20.54
N ARG A 282 -6.51 16.36 20.06
CA ARG A 282 -5.50 17.41 19.90
C ARG A 282 -5.88 18.41 18.81
N LYS A 283 -6.35 17.94 17.65
CA LYS A 283 -6.90 18.81 16.58
C LYS A 283 -7.99 19.75 17.11
N GLN A 284 -8.91 19.21 17.92
CA GLN A 284 -10.05 19.95 18.46
C GLN A 284 -9.72 20.82 19.68
N GLY A 285 -8.45 20.89 20.10
CA GLY A 285 -8.02 21.64 21.28
C GLY A 285 -8.55 21.06 22.60
N LYS A 286 -9.02 19.81 22.59
CA LYS A 286 -9.50 19.09 23.79
C LYS A 286 -8.38 18.39 24.55
N ALA A 287 -7.23 18.21 23.90
CA ALA A 287 -5.98 17.73 24.48
C ALA A 287 -4.82 18.62 24.02
N VAL A 288 -3.78 18.72 24.85
CA VAL A 288 -2.58 19.50 24.52
C VAL A 288 -1.71 18.70 23.55
N ALA A 289 -1.26 19.33 22.46
CA ALA A 289 -0.30 18.73 21.56
C ALA A 289 1.08 18.65 22.23
N GLU A 290 1.64 17.45 22.32
CA GLU A 290 3.00 17.22 22.81
C GLU A 290 3.93 17.05 21.61
N TYR A 291 4.92 17.95 21.49
CA TYR A 291 5.94 17.89 20.43
C TYR A 291 7.26 17.28 20.91
N PHE A 292 7.35 16.91 22.19
CA PHE A 292 8.51 16.31 22.88
C PHE A 292 9.76 17.21 22.97
N HIS A 293 10.10 17.92 21.89
CA HIS A 293 11.22 18.85 21.80
C HIS A 293 10.89 20.00 20.85
N GLN A 294 11.37 21.22 21.13
CA GLN A 294 11.07 22.42 20.33
C GLN A 294 11.45 22.24 18.85
N SER A 295 12.55 21.53 18.57
CA SER A 295 12.99 21.28 17.18
C SER A 295 12.10 20.31 16.40
N LEU A 296 11.22 19.57 17.06
CA LEU A 296 10.28 18.64 16.42
C LEU A 296 8.93 19.29 16.11
N GLU A 297 8.63 20.45 16.68
CA GLU A 297 7.37 21.15 16.44
C GLU A 297 7.09 21.37 14.94
N PRO A 298 8.04 21.82 14.09
CA PRO A 298 7.77 21.99 12.67
C PRO A 298 7.32 20.69 11.97
N VAL A 299 7.94 19.56 12.32
CA VAL A 299 7.69 18.23 11.72
C VAL A 299 6.38 17.61 12.20
N LEU A 300 6.03 17.83 13.47
CA LEU A 300 4.88 17.19 14.11
C LEU A 300 3.64 18.10 14.16
N ARG A 301 3.77 19.38 13.83
CA ARG A 301 2.65 20.33 13.80
C ARG A 301 1.53 19.90 12.84
N PRO A 302 1.79 19.43 11.59
CA PRO A 302 0.72 18.99 10.69
C PRO A 302 -0.12 17.85 11.26
N THR A 303 0.44 17.05 12.17
CA THR A 303 -0.21 15.90 12.79
C THR A 303 -0.50 16.10 14.28
N TYR A 304 -0.52 17.36 14.74
CA TYR A 304 -0.87 17.74 16.11
C TYR A 304 -0.02 17.02 17.18
N GLY A 305 1.27 16.80 16.91
CA GLY A 305 2.18 16.13 17.85
C GLY A 305 2.11 14.60 17.82
N VAL A 306 1.28 14.01 16.95
CA VAL A 306 1.18 12.55 16.80
C VAL A 306 2.13 12.11 15.68
N ILE A 307 2.94 11.07 15.90
CA ILE A 307 3.84 10.53 14.87
C ILE A 307 3.01 9.59 13.99
N VAL A 308 2.57 10.08 12.82
CA VAL A 308 1.69 9.36 11.89
C VAL A 308 2.48 8.80 10.71
N TYR A 309 3.45 9.57 10.20
CA TYR A 309 4.12 9.28 8.93
C TYR A 309 5.51 8.66 9.11
N GLN A 310 5.95 7.91 8.10
CA GLN A 310 7.29 7.32 8.08
C GLN A 310 8.37 8.41 7.93
N GLU A 311 8.03 9.45 7.17
CA GLU A 311 8.83 10.64 6.93
C GLU A 311 9.08 11.39 8.23
N GLN A 312 8.08 11.46 9.13
CA GLN A 312 8.25 12.04 10.46
C GLN A 312 9.25 11.26 11.31
N VAL A 313 9.21 9.92 11.28
CA VAL A 313 10.23 9.08 11.96
C VAL A 313 11.63 9.40 11.42
N MET A 314 11.75 9.55 10.11
CA MET A 314 13.03 9.87 9.47
C MET A 314 13.53 11.27 9.87
N GLN A 315 12.65 12.27 9.84
CA GLN A 315 12.98 13.65 10.25
C GLN A 315 13.31 13.75 11.74
N ILE A 316 12.63 13.01 12.62
CA ILE A 316 12.97 12.96 14.05
C ILE A 316 14.41 12.47 14.24
N ALA A 317 14.80 11.39 13.55
CA ALA A 317 16.17 10.87 13.61
C ALA A 317 17.20 11.85 13.02
N GLN A 318 16.87 12.55 11.94
CA GLN A 318 17.73 13.57 11.34
C GLN A 318 17.95 14.76 12.29
N ILE A 319 16.86 15.29 12.85
CA ILE A 319 16.87 16.50 13.68
C ILE A 319 17.50 16.22 15.03
N LEU A 320 17.01 15.21 15.75
CA LEU A 320 17.48 14.94 17.10
C LEU A 320 18.81 14.22 17.12
N ALA A 321 18.98 13.17 16.31
CA ALA A 321 20.14 12.29 16.41
C ALA A 321 21.17 12.46 15.28
N GLY A 322 20.92 13.35 14.31
CA GLY A 322 21.89 13.66 13.25
C GLY A 322 22.08 12.59 12.20
N TYR A 323 21.04 11.79 11.95
CA TYR A 323 21.01 10.86 10.85
C TYR A 323 21.04 11.62 9.51
N THR A 324 21.70 11.05 8.50
CA THR A 324 21.38 11.37 7.11
C THR A 324 19.97 10.85 6.79
N LEU A 325 19.29 11.43 5.81
CA LEU A 325 17.96 10.94 5.41
C LEU A 325 18.02 9.48 4.92
N GLY A 326 19.12 9.09 4.26
CA GLY A 326 19.39 7.70 3.88
C GLY A 326 19.49 6.77 5.08
N ALA A 327 20.29 7.12 6.09
CA ALA A 327 20.40 6.35 7.33
C ALA A 327 19.08 6.32 8.12
N ALA A 328 18.28 7.38 8.05
CA ALA A 328 16.99 7.45 8.71
C ALA A 328 15.96 6.51 8.07
N ASP A 329 15.96 6.34 6.74
CA ASP A 329 15.16 5.28 6.08
C ASP A 329 15.63 3.87 6.47
N LEU A 330 16.95 3.66 6.65
CA LEU A 330 17.48 2.39 7.15
C LEU A 330 16.96 2.08 8.57
N LEU A 331 16.94 3.08 9.47
CA LEU A 331 16.32 2.96 10.80
C LEU A 331 14.85 2.54 10.72
N ARG A 332 14.06 3.26 9.91
CA ARG A 332 12.64 2.97 9.70
C ARG A 332 12.41 1.55 9.15
N ARG A 333 13.29 1.07 8.26
CA ARG A 333 13.26 -0.33 7.77
C ARG A 333 13.56 -1.34 8.87
N ALA A 334 14.55 -1.07 9.72
CA ALA A 334 14.88 -1.94 10.84
C ALA A 334 13.69 -2.08 11.81
N MET A 335 13.00 -0.96 12.10
CA MET A 335 11.75 -0.96 12.88
C MET A 335 10.68 -1.85 12.25
N GLY A 336 10.49 -1.77 10.93
CA GLY A 336 9.52 -2.60 10.19
C GLY A 336 9.82 -4.10 10.24
N LYS A 337 11.12 -4.47 10.21
CA LYS A 337 11.56 -5.89 10.29
C LYS A 337 11.55 -6.45 11.72
N LYS A 338 11.49 -5.59 12.74
CA LYS A 338 11.57 -5.97 14.16
C LYS A 338 12.83 -6.80 14.50
N ASP A 339 13.95 -6.52 13.83
CA ASP A 339 15.24 -7.17 14.12
C ASP A 339 15.83 -6.61 15.43
N ALA A 340 15.84 -7.43 16.48
CA ALA A 340 16.27 -7.01 17.81
C ALA A 340 17.75 -6.58 17.86
N VAL A 341 18.63 -7.21 17.08
CA VAL A 341 20.07 -6.90 17.10
C VAL A 341 20.31 -5.56 16.41
N GLU A 342 19.69 -5.35 15.26
CA GLU A 342 19.81 -4.09 14.54
C GLU A 342 19.15 -2.93 15.29
N MET A 343 17.97 -3.17 15.89
CA MET A 343 17.30 -2.17 16.73
C MET A 343 18.15 -1.77 17.94
N GLY A 344 18.89 -2.71 18.53
CA GLY A 344 19.85 -2.40 19.60
C GLY A 344 20.95 -1.44 19.16
N ARG A 345 21.53 -1.66 17.98
CA ARG A 345 22.55 -0.77 17.40
C ARG A 345 21.98 0.61 17.08
N GLN A 346 20.81 0.64 16.46
CA GLN A 346 20.12 1.87 16.13
C GLN A 346 19.75 2.69 17.37
N ARG A 347 19.33 2.03 18.46
CA ARG A 347 19.03 2.69 19.73
C ARG A 347 20.23 3.40 20.30
N SER A 348 21.38 2.71 20.36
CA SER A 348 22.63 3.30 20.84
C SER A 348 23.03 4.51 19.99
N ARG A 349 23.00 4.37 18.66
CA ARG A 349 23.31 5.47 17.73
C ARG A 349 22.38 6.66 17.90
N PHE A 350 21.07 6.42 18.04
CA PHE A 350 20.09 7.48 18.24
C PHE A 350 20.33 8.25 19.54
N ILE A 351 20.51 7.54 20.65
CA ILE A 351 20.73 8.17 21.96
C ILE A 351 22.05 8.95 22.00
N GLU A 352 23.14 8.39 21.44
CA GLU A 352 24.43 9.07 21.36
C GLU A 352 24.36 10.34 20.50
N GLY A 353 23.74 10.24 19.32
CA GLY A 353 23.52 11.38 18.43
C GLY A 353 22.67 12.47 19.08
N ALA A 354 21.59 12.08 19.75
CA ALA A 354 20.69 12.99 20.46
C ALA A 354 21.39 13.70 21.63
N THR A 355 22.17 12.95 22.41
CA THR A 355 22.92 13.51 23.54
C THR A 355 23.99 14.49 23.07
N THR A 356 24.71 14.17 21.99
CA THR A 356 25.71 15.06 21.37
C THR A 356 25.10 16.38 20.90
N ARG A 357 23.80 16.36 20.55
CA ARG A 357 23.02 17.54 20.12
C ARG A 357 22.25 18.22 21.25
N GLY A 358 22.51 17.86 22.50
CA GLY A 358 21.95 18.52 23.69
C GLY A 358 20.56 18.01 24.11
N VAL A 359 20.06 16.93 23.52
CA VAL A 359 18.81 16.29 23.95
C VAL A 359 19.08 15.42 25.18
N GLY A 360 18.27 15.56 26.23
CA GLY A 360 18.43 14.75 27.44
C GLY A 360 18.24 13.25 27.17
N VAL A 361 19.11 12.42 27.75
CA VAL A 361 19.10 10.95 27.55
C VAL A 361 17.72 10.33 27.83
N LYS A 362 17.01 10.80 28.86
CA LYS A 362 15.65 10.32 29.19
C LYS A 362 14.67 10.57 28.04
N LEU A 363 14.69 11.77 27.47
CA LEU A 363 13.81 12.15 26.36
C LEU A 363 14.18 11.39 25.09
N ALA A 364 15.47 11.29 24.77
CA ALA A 364 15.94 10.51 23.62
C ALA A 364 15.55 9.02 23.73
N THR A 365 15.61 8.46 24.94
CA THR A 365 15.22 7.07 25.21
C THR A 365 13.71 6.86 25.17
N GLN A 366 12.92 7.86 25.53
CA GLN A 366 11.45 7.79 25.46
C GLN A 366 10.95 7.91 24.02
N LEU A 367 11.62 8.71 23.19
CA LEU A 367 11.26 8.92 21.79
C LEU A 367 11.64 7.74 20.88
N PHE A 368 12.69 6.99 21.22
CA PHE A 368 13.10 5.79 20.51
C PHE A 368 12.33 4.57 21.00
#